data_AF-A0A4R3HB33-F1
#
_entry.id   AF-A0A4R3HB33-F1
#
_cell.length_a   1.000
_cell.length_b   1.000
_cell.length_c   1.000
_cell.angle_alpha   90.00
_cell.angle_beta   90.00
_cell.angle_gamma   90.00
#
_symmetry.space_group_name_H-M   'P 1'
#
loop_
_entity.id
_entity.type
_entity.pdbx_description
1 polymer ?
#
loop_
_entity_poly.entity_id
_entity_poly.type
_entity_poly.pdbx_seq_one_letter_code
_entity_poly.pdbx_strand_id
1 'polypeptide(L)'
;MKIVLASTLAVLALAAAPFAVAAPAGVETVSIPVSKARLDLDNPRDAKVLMRRIDTAAMQACGADSHSFVELKRVVAASACHRDAVAGAMSQLNSNQAALTVTGVRGR
;
A
#
# COMPACT_ATOMS: atom_id res chain seq x y z
N MET A 1 14.21 -70.63 -21.69
CA MET A 1 15.12 -70.11 -20.62
C MET A 1 15.84 -68.91 -21.24
N LYS A 2 15.89 -67.68 -20.74
CA LYS A 2 15.65 -67.08 -19.42
C LYS A 2 15.39 -65.58 -19.66
N ILE A 3 14.26 -65.13 -19.12
CA ILE A 3 13.83 -63.80 -18.69
C ILE A 3 14.98 -62.79 -18.50
N VAL A 4 14.88 -61.59 -19.10
CA VAL A 4 15.24 -60.34 -18.41
C VAL A 4 14.30 -59.24 -18.89
N LEU A 5 13.36 -58.87 -18.02
CA LEU A 5 12.46 -57.72 -18.17
C LEU A 5 13.30 -56.44 -18.14
N ALA A 6 13.19 -55.64 -19.20
CA ALA A 6 13.77 -54.31 -19.27
C ALA A 6 12.99 -53.39 -18.32
N SER A 7 13.56 -53.17 -17.13
CA SER A 7 13.07 -52.22 -16.14
C SER A 7 13.15 -50.80 -16.70
N THR A 8 12.00 -50.27 -17.06
CA THR A 8 11.77 -48.89 -17.44
C THR A 8 12.18 -47.93 -16.32
N LEU A 9 13.20 -47.13 -16.62
CA LEU A 9 13.55 -45.81 -16.08
C LEU A 9 12.52 -45.23 -15.08
N ALA A 10 12.84 -45.32 -13.79
CA ALA A 10 12.19 -44.54 -12.74
C ALA A 10 12.69 -43.08 -12.82
N VAL A 11 11.93 -42.24 -13.50
CA VAL A 11 12.18 -40.81 -13.68
C VAL A 11 11.22 -40.03 -12.77
N LEU A 12 11.83 -39.16 -11.94
CA LEU A 12 11.26 -38.01 -11.23
C LEU A 12 10.07 -38.25 -10.28
N ALA A 13 10.38 -38.30 -8.99
CA ALA A 13 9.53 -37.71 -7.96
C ALA A 13 10.38 -36.80 -7.07
N LEU A 14 10.87 -35.68 -7.63
CA LEU A 14 11.29 -34.56 -6.79
C LEU A 14 10.02 -34.07 -6.09
N ALA A 15 9.97 -34.28 -4.78
CA ALA A 15 8.93 -33.81 -3.90
C ALA A 15 8.59 -32.35 -4.22
N ALA A 16 7.39 -32.11 -4.73
CA ALA A 16 6.76 -30.80 -4.65
C ALA A 16 6.50 -30.53 -3.17
N ALA A 17 7.50 -30.02 -2.46
CA ALA A 17 7.27 -29.38 -1.19
C ALA A 17 6.24 -28.27 -1.46
N PRO A 18 5.08 -28.27 -0.78
CA PRO A 18 4.19 -27.13 -0.86
C PRO A 18 4.99 -25.94 -0.32
N PHE A 19 5.34 -25.01 -1.20
CA PHE A 19 5.76 -23.69 -0.76
C PHE A 19 4.61 -23.15 0.07
N ALA A 20 4.75 -23.19 1.40
CA ALA A 20 3.87 -22.49 2.30
C ALA A 20 4.02 -21.01 1.95
N VAL A 21 3.11 -20.50 1.13
CA VAL A 21 2.94 -19.07 0.90
C VAL A 21 2.60 -18.52 2.27
N ALA A 22 3.58 -17.88 2.92
CA ALA A 22 3.36 -17.22 4.18
C ALA A 22 2.17 -16.28 4.00
N ALA A 23 1.09 -16.52 4.77
CA ALA A 23 -0.02 -15.58 4.81
C ALA A 23 0.57 -14.20 5.13
N PRO A 24 0.23 -13.14 4.37
CA PRO A 24 0.80 -11.83 4.59
C PRO A 24 0.60 -11.47 6.06
N ALA A 25 1.71 -11.24 6.78
CA ALA A 25 1.69 -10.75 8.14
C ALA A 25 0.71 -9.57 8.19
N GLY A 26 -0.31 -9.68 9.04
CA GLY A 26 -1.59 -8.98 8.91
C GLY A 26 -1.47 -7.57 8.37
N VAL A 27 -1.79 -7.39 7.09
CA VAL A 27 -1.80 -6.08 6.45
C VAL A 27 -2.99 -5.30 6.97
N GLU A 28 -2.71 -4.17 7.60
CA GLU A 28 -3.75 -3.27 8.09
C GLU A 28 -3.94 -2.13 7.09
N THR A 29 -5.14 -2.05 6.54
CA THR A 29 -5.56 -0.98 5.65
C THR A 29 -6.21 0.13 6.48
N VAL A 30 -5.60 1.32 6.48
CA VAL A 30 -6.15 2.50 7.16
C VAL A 30 -6.63 3.50 6.12
N SER A 31 -7.91 3.85 6.20
CA SER A 31 -8.57 4.79 5.29
C SER A 31 -8.97 6.06 6.04
N ILE A 32 -8.44 7.21 5.62
CA ILE A 32 -8.70 8.51 6.25
C ILE A 32 -9.43 9.42 5.26
N PRO A 33 -10.64 9.90 5.59
CA PRO A 33 -11.40 10.79 4.70
C PRO A 33 -10.78 12.19 4.69
N VAL A 34 -10.61 12.75 3.49
CA VAL A 34 -10.13 14.12 3.28
C VAL A 34 -11.25 14.94 2.65
N SER A 35 -11.67 15.99 3.35
CA SER A 35 -12.72 16.89 2.87
C SER A 35 -12.18 17.89 1.85
N LYS A 36 -12.88 17.96 0.70
CA LYS A 36 -12.72 18.99 -0.33
C LYS A 36 -13.59 20.23 -0.07
N ALA A 37 -14.43 20.21 0.96
CA ALA A 37 -15.42 21.26 1.17
C ALA A 37 -14.75 22.63 1.35
N ARG A 38 -15.36 23.65 0.71
CA ARG A 38 -14.93 25.06 0.75
C ARG A 38 -13.52 25.31 0.17
N LEU A 39 -13.06 24.47 -0.75
CA LEU A 39 -11.84 24.71 -1.52
C LEU A 39 -12.19 24.87 -2.99
N ASP A 40 -11.68 25.94 -3.60
CA ASP A 40 -11.68 26.14 -5.03
C ASP A 40 -10.37 25.58 -5.62
N LEU A 41 -10.44 24.47 -6.36
CA LEU A 41 -9.23 23.83 -6.87
C LEU A 41 -8.61 24.56 -8.07
N ASP A 42 -9.35 25.49 -8.69
CA ASP A 42 -8.80 26.40 -9.69
C ASP A 42 -7.97 27.53 -9.04
N ASN A 43 -8.14 27.74 -7.73
CA ASN A 43 -7.29 28.63 -6.95
C ASN A 43 -6.04 27.90 -6.43
N PRO A 44 -4.82 28.33 -6.82
CA PRO A 44 -3.59 27.66 -6.43
C PRO A 44 -3.33 27.67 -4.91
N ARG A 45 -3.91 28.59 -4.13
CA ARG A 45 -3.81 28.54 -2.66
C ARG A 45 -4.61 27.38 -2.10
N ASP A 46 -5.82 27.18 -2.57
CA ASP A 46 -6.73 26.17 -2.07
C ASP A 46 -6.30 24.77 -2.51
N ALA A 47 -5.74 24.64 -3.72
CA ALA A 47 -5.06 23.43 -4.16
C ALA A 47 -3.90 23.04 -3.22
N LYS A 48 -3.08 24.01 -2.79
CA LYS A 48 -2.02 23.77 -1.79
C LYS A 48 -2.57 23.38 -0.42
N VAL A 49 -3.72 23.92 -0.02
CA VAL A 49 -4.39 23.53 1.22
C VAL A 49 -4.85 22.07 1.13
N LEU A 50 -5.47 21.67 0.03
CA LEU A 50 -5.88 20.28 -0.18
C LEU A 50 -4.67 19.35 -0.14
N MET A 51 -3.59 19.70 -0.84
CA MET A 51 -2.37 18.89 -0.86
C MET A 51 -1.79 18.67 0.55
N ARG A 52 -1.78 19.70 1.40
CA ARG A 52 -1.36 19.55 2.80
C ARG A 52 -2.27 18.62 3.61
N ARG A 53 -3.58 18.64 3.35
CA ARG A 53 -4.52 17.72 4.00
C ARG A 53 -4.28 16.28 3.57
N ILE A 54 -4.06 16.05 2.27
CA ILE A 54 -3.70 14.73 1.72
C ILE A 54 -2.41 14.23 2.37
N ASP A 55 -1.36 15.06 2.41
CA ASP A 55 -0.08 14.70 3.02
C ASP A 55 -0.23 14.33 4.50
N THR A 56 -0.97 15.14 5.26
CA THR A 56 -1.25 14.87 6.69
C THR A 56 -1.98 13.54 6.87
N ALA A 57 -2.99 13.27 6.05
CA ALA A 57 -3.72 12.01 6.08
C ALA A 57 -2.84 10.83 5.65
N ALA A 58 -1.94 11.00 4.68
CA ALA A 58 -1.00 9.96 4.26
C ALA A 58 -0.02 9.61 5.37
N MET A 59 0.52 10.63 6.07
CA MET A 59 1.34 10.41 7.25
C MET A 59 0.58 9.60 8.31
N GLN A 60 -0.66 10.00 8.62
CA GLN A 60 -1.49 9.32 9.61
C GLN A 60 -1.90 7.91 9.21
N ALA A 61 -2.11 7.65 7.91
CA ALA A 61 -2.41 6.33 7.37
C ALA A 61 -1.17 5.43 7.27
N CYS A 62 0.04 6.01 7.31
CA CYS A 62 1.31 5.30 7.23
C CYS A 62 2.10 5.23 8.55
N GLY A 63 1.67 5.91 9.60
CA GLY A 63 2.06 5.61 10.99
C GLY A 63 2.71 6.76 11.73
N ALA A 64 2.64 7.98 11.17
CA ALA A 64 3.08 9.20 11.82
C ALA A 64 1.91 10.19 11.91
N ASP A 65 1.83 10.91 13.01
CA ASP A 65 0.83 11.95 13.22
C ASP A 65 1.49 13.29 13.56
N SER A 66 0.70 14.30 13.92
CA SER A 66 1.20 15.62 14.34
C SER A 66 2.09 15.58 15.58
N HIS A 67 1.88 14.61 16.48
CA HIS A 67 2.59 14.46 17.75
C HIS A 67 3.82 13.56 17.66
N SER A 68 4.00 12.88 16.53
CA SER A 68 5.17 12.04 16.26
C SER A 68 6.47 12.86 16.19
N PHE A 69 7.58 12.22 16.60
CA PHE A 69 8.92 12.77 16.48
C PHE A 69 9.27 13.11 15.02
N VAL A 70 10.16 14.09 14.84
CA VAL A 70 10.56 14.56 13.52
C VAL A 70 11.22 13.44 12.71
N GLU A 71 12.01 12.59 13.35
CA GLU A 71 12.69 11.45 12.74
C GLU A 71 11.69 10.43 12.20
N LEU A 72 10.67 10.08 12.98
CA LEU A 72 9.61 9.18 12.54
C LEU A 72 8.86 9.77 11.34
N LYS A 73 8.55 11.07 11.38
CA LYS A 73 7.91 11.76 10.26
C LYS A 73 8.76 11.69 8.99
N ARG A 74 10.08 11.89 9.08
CA ARG A 74 10.97 11.78 7.91
C ARG A 74 10.99 10.37 7.34
N VAL A 75 11.04 9.34 8.20
CA VAL A 75 11.01 7.94 7.75
C VAL A 75 9.69 7.61 7.06
N VAL A 76 8.56 8.01 7.63
CA VAL A 76 7.24 7.78 7.02
C VAL A 76 7.11 8.55 5.71
N ALA A 77 7.52 9.81 5.64
CA ALA A 77 7.50 10.59 4.40
C ALA A 77 8.38 9.98 3.28
N ALA A 78 9.45 9.26 3.64
CA ALA A 78 10.30 8.55 2.69
C ALA A 78 9.80 7.13 2.34
N SER A 79 8.74 6.65 2.99
CA SER A 79 8.22 5.29 2.82
C SER A 79 7.46 5.10 1.51
N ALA A 80 7.35 3.85 1.05
CA ALA A 80 6.48 3.49 -0.07
C ALA A 80 5.00 3.75 0.27
N CYS A 81 4.58 3.41 1.50
CA CYS A 81 3.21 3.65 1.97
C CYS A 81 2.79 5.11 1.75
N HIS A 82 3.63 6.08 2.15
CA HIS A 82 3.28 7.50 2.01
C HIS A 82 3.14 7.90 0.53
N ARG A 83 4.09 7.51 -0.31
CA ARG A 83 4.02 7.79 -1.76
C ARG A 83 2.77 7.20 -2.40
N ASP A 84 2.46 5.95 -2.10
CA ASP A 84 1.31 5.24 -2.68
C ASP A 84 -0.01 5.82 -2.18
N ALA A 85 -0.08 6.19 -0.89
CA ALA A 85 -1.24 6.83 -0.29
C ALA A 85 -1.53 8.20 -0.92
N VAL A 86 -0.50 9.03 -1.13
CA VAL A 86 -0.62 10.32 -1.82
C VAL A 86 -1.04 10.13 -3.28
N ALA A 87 -0.37 9.23 -4.02
CA ALA A 87 -0.69 8.96 -5.42
C ALA A 87 -2.13 8.45 -5.60
N GLY A 88 -2.58 7.56 -4.72
CA GLY A 88 -3.95 7.05 -4.70
C GLY A 88 -4.98 8.16 -4.46
N ALA A 89 -4.71 9.07 -3.53
CA ALA A 89 -5.57 10.23 -3.28
C ALA A 89 -5.63 11.17 -4.49
N MET A 90 -4.49 11.46 -5.12
CA MET A 90 -4.43 12.31 -6.33
C MET A 90 -5.17 11.68 -7.51
N SER A 91 -5.12 10.36 -7.66
CA SER A 91 -5.89 9.63 -8.68
C SER A 91 -7.40 9.77 -8.48
N GLN A 92 -7.88 9.70 -7.24
CA GLN A 92 -9.30 9.93 -6.91
C GLN A 92 -9.73 11.38 -7.20
N LEU A 93 -8.84 12.33 -6.94
CA LEU A 93 -9.07 13.75 -7.23
C LEU A 93 -9.29 13.98 -8.73
N ASN A 94 -8.39 13.42 -9.56
CA ASN A 94 -8.49 13.49 -11.02
C ASN A 94 -9.73 12.76 -11.57
N SER A 95 -10.21 11.76 -10.84
CA SER A 95 -11.43 11.02 -11.17
C SER A 95 -12.72 11.72 -10.70
N ASN A 96 -12.63 12.97 -10.20
CA ASN A 96 -13.75 13.77 -9.69
C ASN A 96 -14.60 13.09 -8.61
N GLN A 97 -14.04 12.17 -7.83
CA GLN A 97 -14.78 11.49 -6.78
C GLN A 97 -15.23 12.49 -5.70
N ALA A 98 -16.51 12.43 -5.30
CA ALA A 98 -17.09 13.37 -4.34
C ALA A 98 -16.41 13.30 -2.96
N ALA A 99 -15.94 12.12 -2.57
CA ALA A 99 -15.14 11.88 -1.39
C ALA A 99 -13.70 11.54 -1.78
N LEU A 100 -12.73 12.07 -1.03
CA LEU A 100 -11.32 11.73 -1.16
C LEU A 100 -10.93 10.87 0.03
N THR A 101 -10.37 9.68 -0.20
CA THR A 101 -9.84 8.83 0.87
C THR A 101 -8.36 8.59 0.68
N VAL A 102 -7.59 8.72 1.75
CA VAL A 102 -6.18 8.36 1.77
C VAL A 102 -6.04 7.00 2.41
N THR A 103 -5.50 6.05 1.65
CA THR A 103 -5.36 4.65 2.08
C THR A 103 -3.89 4.31 2.29
N GLY A 104 -3.53 3.93 3.50
CA GLY A 104 -2.21 3.39 3.84
C GLY A 104 -2.31 1.89 4.11
N VAL A 105 -1.35 1.12 3.60
CA VAL A 105 -1.20 -0.31 3.90
C VAL A 105 0.05 -0.49 4.73
N ARG A 106 -0.08 -1.01 5.95
CA ARG A 106 1.04 -1.30 6.84
C ARG A 106 1.17 -2.80 7.08
N GLY A 107 2.38 -3.32 7.03
CA GLY A 107 2.69 -4.65 7.56
C GLY A 107 2.76 -4.58 9.08
N ARG A 108 2.09 -5.52 9.76
CA ARG A 108 2.25 -5.72 11.21
C ARG A 108 3.56 -6.42 11.55
#